data_AF-A0A382NTS3-F1
#
_entry.id   AF-A0A382NTS3-F1
#
_cell.length_a   1.000
_cell.length_b   1.000
_cell.length_c   1.000
_cell.angle_alpha   90.00
_cell.angle_beta   90.00
_cell.angle_gamma   90.00
#
_symmetry.space_group_name_H-M   'P 1'
#
loop_
_entity.id
_entity.type
_entity.pdbx_description
1 polymer ?
#
loop_
_entity_poly.entity_id
_entity_poly.type
_entity_poly.pdbx_seq_one_letter_code
_entity_poly.pdbx_strand_id
1 'polypeptide(L)' 'GQDLKSKKVLGMHWGTVVLSLEPIMEPPFRFKDNAGKYGFTKDNTILFKIGQVSKLNKILD' A
#
# COMPACT_ATOMS: atom_id res chain seq x y z
N GLY A 1 -0.25 -9.73 4.65
CA GLY A 1 -0.81 -9.95 3.31
C GLY A 1 -0.73 -11.42 2.91
N GLN A 2 0.50 -11.94 2.78
CA GLN A 2 0.75 -13.34 2.42
C GLN A 2 0.12 -14.34 3.40
N ASP A 3 0.28 -14.12 4.71
CA ASP A 3 -0.29 -15.00 5.74
C ASP A 3 -1.83 -15.03 5.71
N LEU A 4 -2.45 -13.92 5.30
CA LEU A 4 -3.89 -13.79 5.11
C LEU A 4 -4.36 -14.28 3.72
N LYS A 5 -3.44 -14.74 2.87
CA LYS A 5 -3.69 -15.13 1.47
C LYS A 5 -4.44 -14.05 0.67
N SER A 6 -4.14 -12.78 0.93
CA SER A 6 -4.80 -11.65 0.28
C SER A 6 -4.45 -11.59 -1.21
N LYS A 7 -5.42 -11.28 -2.07
CA LYS A 7 -5.19 -11.09 -3.51
C LYS A 7 -4.56 -9.72 -3.82
N LYS A 8 -4.95 -8.69 -3.07
CA LYS A 8 -4.49 -7.31 -3.20
C LYS A 8 -4.18 -6.74 -1.82
N VAL A 9 -3.26 -5.78 -1.75
CA VAL A 9 -2.85 -5.11 -0.51
C VAL A 9 -2.88 -3.60 -0.72
N LEU A 10 -3.47 -2.87 0.23
CA LEU A 10 -3.56 -1.41 0.21
C LEU A 10 -2.68 -0.83 1.32
N GLY A 11 -1.75 0.03 0.91
CA GLY A 11 -0.88 0.78 1.82
C GLY A 11 -1.60 1.91 2.55
N MET A 12 -1.36 2.07 3.85
CA MET A 12 -1.96 3.13 4.68
C MET A 12 -1.06 3.49 5.87
N HIS A 13 -1.51 4.43 6.72
CA HIS A 13 -0.94 4.83 8.01
C HIS A 13 0.25 5.82 7.99
N TRP A 14 0.92 6.03 6.86
CA TRP A 14 1.97 7.06 6.73
C TRP A 14 1.44 8.43 6.29
N GLY A 15 2.32 9.43 6.21
CA GLY A 15 2.02 10.72 5.55
C GLY A 15 1.13 11.69 6.33
N THR A 16 0.65 11.30 7.52
CA THR A 16 -0.35 12.09 8.28
C THR A 16 0.16 12.53 9.66
N VAL A 17 0.89 11.66 10.38
CA VAL A 17 1.44 11.93 11.72
C VAL A 17 2.85 11.34 11.80
N VAL A 18 3.76 12.00 12.51
CA VAL A 18 5.09 11.46 12.84
C VAL A 18 4.98 10.64 14.11
N LEU A 19 5.07 9.31 13.98
CA LEU A 19 5.01 8.35 15.10
C LEU A 19 6.32 7.56 15.27
N SER A 20 7.29 7.78 14.38
CA SER A 20 8.56 7.06 14.31
C SER A 20 9.66 7.99 13.77
N LEU A 21 10.90 7.50 13.74
CA LEU A 21 12.08 8.23 13.23
C LEU A 21 12.30 8.06 11.72
N GLU A 22 11.42 7.35 11.03
CA GLU A 22 11.54 7.19 9.58
C GLU A 22 11.09 8.46 8.84
N PRO A 23 11.70 8.82 7.70
CA PRO A 23 11.22 9.95 6.91
C PRO A 23 9.77 9.73 6.48
N ILE A 24 8.90 10.73 6.68
CA ILE A 24 7.43 10.57 6.58
C ILE A 24 6.93 10.03 5.21
N MET A 25 7.70 10.26 4.13
CA MET A 25 7.37 9.81 2.77
C MET A 25 8.12 8.54 2.34
N GLU A 26 9.02 8.00 3.15
CA GLU A 26 9.78 6.79 2.82
C GLU A 26 8.94 5.48 2.84
N PRO A 27 7.99 5.29 3.79
CA PRO A 27 7.15 4.09 3.85
C PRO A 27 6.39 3.72 2.56
N PRO A 28 5.70 4.63 1.84
CA PRO A 28 4.98 4.26 0.62
C PRO A 28 5.89 3.74 -0.49
N PHE A 29 7.11 4.27 -0.61
CA PHE A 29 8.08 3.81 -1.62
C PHE A 29 8.58 2.41 -1.26
N ARG A 30 9.02 2.21 0.00
CA ARG A 30 9.45 0.89 0.48
C ARG A 30 8.38 -0.17 0.40
N PHE A 31 7.13 0.19 0.70
CA PHE A 31 6.00 -0.72 0.56
C PHE A 31 5.87 -1.21 -0.89
N LYS A 32 5.87 -0.28 -1.86
CA LYS A 32 5.69 -0.62 -3.27
C LYS A 32 6.86 -1.41 -3.85
N ASP A 33 8.09 -1.06 -3.47
CA ASP A 33 9.31 -1.71 -3.96
C ASP A 33 9.49 -3.13 -3.40
N ASN A 34 9.08 -3.37 -2.14
CA ASN A 34 9.23 -4.68 -1.53
C ASN A 34 8.07 -5.64 -1.82
N ALA A 35 6.89 -5.14 -2.22
CA ALA A 35 5.71 -5.98 -2.44
C ALA A 35 5.95 -7.15 -3.43
N GLY A 36 6.76 -6.93 -4.46
CA GLY A 36 7.15 -7.96 -5.43
C GLY A 36 7.86 -9.16 -4.81
N LYS A 37 8.66 -8.94 -3.76
CA LYS A 37 9.37 -10.02 -3.04
C LYS A 37 8.42 -10.98 -2.32
N TYR A 38 7.20 -10.53 -2.04
CA TYR A 38 6.16 -11.29 -1.35
C TYR A 38 5.06 -11.79 -2.28
N GLY A 39 5.30 -11.79 -3.59
CA GLY A 39 4.38 -12.33 -4.60
C GLY A 39 3.26 -11.37 -5.02
N PHE A 40 3.32 -10.09 -4.65
CA PHE A 40 2.35 -9.09 -5.09
C PHE A 40 2.84 -8.36 -6.34
N THR A 41 2.00 -8.30 -7.36
CA THR A 41 2.27 -7.48 -8.54
C THR A 41 2.11 -6.00 -8.21
N LYS A 42 2.65 -5.12 -9.06
CA LYS A 42 2.49 -3.67 -8.89
C LYS A 42 1.01 -3.25 -8.92
N ASP A 43 0.18 -3.94 -9.69
CA ASP A 43 -1.26 -3.67 -9.80
C ASP A 43 -2.05 -4.12 -8.56
N ASN A 44 -1.60 -5.21 -7.91
CA ASN A 44 -2.18 -5.71 -6.68
C ASN A 44 -1.62 -5.01 -5.43
N THR A 45 -0.67 -4.09 -5.60
CA THR A 45 -0.07 -3.28 -4.55
C THR A 45 -0.56 -1.84 -4.65
N ILE A 46 -1.64 -1.56 -3.93
CA ILE A 46 -2.41 -0.34 -4.10
C ILE A 46 -1.84 0.75 -3.20
N LEU A 47 -1.66 1.94 -3.79
CA LEU A 47 -1.31 3.16 -3.08
C LEU A 47 -2.29 4.26 -3.49
N PHE A 48 -2.97 4.86 -2.51
CA PHE A 48 -3.86 5.98 -2.75
C PHE A 48 -3.15 7.32 -2.61
N LYS A 49 -3.61 8.32 -3.38
CA LYS A 49 -3.29 9.72 -3.12
C LYS A 49 -4.09 10.22 -1.91
N ILE A 50 -3.57 11.23 -1.21
CA ILE A 50 -4.30 11.88 -0.12
C ILE A 50 -5.64 12.42 -0.66
N GLY A 51 -6.74 12.04 -0.01
CA GLY A 51 -8.11 12.40 -0.42
C GLY A 51 -8.70 11.57 -1.58
N GLN A 52 -7.99 10.56 -2.09
CA GLN A 52 -8.51 9.70 -3.16
C GLN A 52 -9.68 8.84 -2.67
N VAL A 53 -10.76 8.81 -3.47
CA VAL A 53 -11.91 7.91 -3.29
C VAL A 53 -12.04 7.03 -4.52
N SER A 54 -12.25 5.73 -4.30
CA SER A 54 -12.43 4.73 -5.34
C SER A 54 -13.59 3.80 -4.98
N LYS A 55 -14.38 3.39 -5.98
CA LYS A 55 -15.36 2.32 -5.81
C LYS A 55 -14.64 1.00 -5.53
N LEU A 56 -15.16 0.19 -4.62
CA LEU A 56 -14.56 -1.09 -4.26
C LEU A 56 -14.40 -2.03 -5.47
N ASN A 57 -15.43 -2.14 -6.32
CA ASN A 57 -15.37 -3.00 -7.50
C ASN A 57 -14.18 -2.65 -8.39
N LYS A 58 -13.94 -1.37 -8.66
CA LYS A 58 -12.79 -0.89 -9.45
C LYS A 58 -11.43 -1.27 -8.84
N ILE A 59 -11.37 -1.53 -7.53
CA ILE A 59 -10.15 -1.96 -6.85
C ILE A 59 -10.00 -3.49 -6.94
N LEU A 60 -11.11 -4.23 -6.92
CA LEU A 60 -11.13 -5.69 -6.93
C LEU A 60 -10.97 -6.26 -8.34
N ASP A 61 -11.53 -5.58 -9.34
CA ASP A 61 -11.33 -5.83 -10.78
C ASP A 61 -9.84 -5.82 -11.14
#